data_AF-A0A8J3Y2D6-F1
#
_entry.id   AF-A0A8J3Y2D6-F1
#
_cell.length_a   1.000
_cell.length_b   1.000
_cell.length_c   1.000
_cell.angle_alpha   90.00
_cell.angle_beta   90.00
_cell.angle_gamma   90.00
#
_symmetry.space_group_name_H-M   'P 1'
#
loop_
_entity.id
_entity.type
_entity.pdbx_description
1 polymer ?
#
loop_
_entity_poly.entity_id
_entity_poly.type
_entity_poly.pdbx_seq_one_letter_code
_entity_poly.pdbx_strand_id
1 'polypeptide(L)'
;MADKIVEVVLKAFAGGLFVLGFAALAEMMTPKRLAGVFSAGPSIAMGSLLVTAAFMGEADMRAAAEGMRAGAVGFFAFCLVTAALLEYWGVWRAALAGLAGWLVVSVPVYLLLLP
;
A
#
# COMPACT_ATOMS: atom_id res chain seq x y z
N MET A 1 -13.69 -13.66 23.37
CA MET A 1 -14.30 -13.74 22.02
C MET A 1 -14.81 -12.36 21.56
N ALA A 2 -15.51 -11.61 22.43
CA ALA A 2 -15.91 -10.22 22.17
C ALA A 2 -14.73 -9.31 21.76
N ASP A 3 -13.58 -9.38 22.44
CA ASP A 3 -12.40 -8.56 22.11
C ASP A 3 -11.91 -8.74 20.66
N LYS A 4 -11.92 -9.97 20.14
CA LYS A 4 -11.50 -10.23 18.75
C LYS A 4 -12.48 -9.65 17.73
N ILE A 5 -13.78 -9.66 18.05
CA ILE A 5 -14.80 -9.06 17.21
C ILE A 5 -14.64 -7.53 17.22
N VAL A 6 -14.43 -6.94 18.40
CA VAL A 6 -14.18 -5.51 18.57
C VAL A 6 -12.93 -5.09 17.80
N GLU A 7 -11.85 -5.87 17.85
CA GLU A 7 -10.62 -5.64 17.07
C GLU A 7 -10.87 -5.65 15.56
N VAL A 8 -11.60 -6.64 15.05
CA VAL A 8 -11.93 -6.75 13.61
C VAL A 8 -12.83 -5.60 13.16
N VAL A 9 -13.79 -5.21 13.99
CA VAL A 9 -14.67 -4.06 13.73
C VAL A 9 -13.85 -2.77 13.69
N LEU A 10 -12.95 -2.56 14.64
CA LEU A 10 -12.02 -1.42 14.66
C LEU A 10 -11.13 -1.39 13.41
N LYS A 11 -10.58 -2.54 12.99
CA LYS A 11 -9.82 -2.69 11.74
C LYS A 11 -10.65 -2.25 10.53
N ALA A 12 -11.90 -2.72 10.44
CA ALA A 12 -12.80 -2.40 9.33
C ALA A 12 -13.16 -0.90 9.30
N PHE A 13 -13.45 -0.29 10.46
CA PHE A 13 -13.75 1.14 10.55
C PHE A 13 -12.54 2.02 10.26
N ALA A 14 -11.37 1.70 10.84
CA ALA A 14 -10.14 2.45 10.59
C ALA A 14 -9.76 2.39 9.11
N GLY A 15 -9.70 1.20 8.53
CA GLY A 15 -9.43 1.02 7.10
C GLY A 15 -10.46 1.73 6.22
N GLY A 16 -11.76 1.53 6.50
CA GLY A 16 -12.85 2.14 5.74
C GLY A 16 -12.85 3.67 5.80
N LEU A 17 -12.58 4.27 6.96
CA LEU A 17 -12.51 5.71 7.11
C LEU A 17 -11.38 6.32 6.27
N PHE A 18 -10.20 5.70 6.29
CA PHE A 18 -9.10 6.15 5.44
C PHE A 18 -9.44 5.99 3.96
N VAL A 19 -10.04 4.87 3.54
CA VAL A 19 -10.45 4.64 2.14
C VAL A 19 -11.40 5.74 1.67
N LEU A 20 -12.42 6.07 2.48
CA LEU A 20 -13.38 7.14 2.16
C LEU A 20 -12.70 8.52 2.12
N GLY A 21 -11.83 8.82 3.10
CA GLY A 21 -11.12 10.10 3.17
C GLY A 21 -10.19 10.32 1.98
N PHE A 22 -9.38 9.32 1.62
CA PHE A 22 -8.49 9.39 0.45
C PHE A 22 -9.24 9.36 -0.88
N ALA A 23 -10.37 8.65 -0.96
CA ALA A 23 -11.24 8.70 -2.14
C ALA A 23 -11.81 10.11 -2.35
N ALA A 24 -12.35 10.74 -1.29
CA ALA A 24 -12.86 12.10 -1.34
C ALA A 24 -11.77 13.12 -1.72
N LEU A 25 -10.58 13.00 -1.11
CA LEU A 25 -9.44 13.86 -1.45
C LEU A 25 -9.05 13.71 -2.93
N ALA A 26 -8.99 12.48 -3.43
CA ALA A 26 -8.59 12.23 -4.79
C ALA A 26 -9.67 12.60 -5.82
N GLU A 27 -10.95 12.63 -5.45
CA GLU A 27 -12.01 13.21 -6.29
C GLU A 27 -11.86 14.72 -6.46
N MET A 28 -11.29 15.42 -5.46
CA MET A 28 -10.96 16.85 -5.54
C MET A 28 -9.71 17.12 -6.40
N MET A 29 -8.94 16.09 -6.74
CA MET A 29 -7.71 16.20 -7.52
C MET A 29 -7.93 15.82 -9.00
N THR A 30 -7.28 16.55 -9.89
CA THR A 30 -7.12 16.15 -11.30
C THR A 30 -5.71 15.64 -11.52
N PRO A 31 -5.51 14.46 -12.13
CA PRO A 31 -6.50 13.62 -12.81
C PRO A 31 -7.26 12.63 -11.89
N LYS A 32 -8.58 12.45 -12.13
CA LYS A 32 -9.47 11.57 -11.34
C LYS A 32 -9.05 10.09 -11.29
N ARG A 33 -8.19 9.64 -12.20
CA ARG A 33 -7.65 8.27 -12.24
C ARG A 33 -6.82 7.94 -11.00
N LEU A 34 -6.34 8.95 -10.28
CA LEU A 34 -5.59 8.79 -9.05
C LEU A 34 -6.46 8.35 -7.87
N ALA A 35 -7.79 8.51 -7.94
CA ALA A 35 -8.70 8.11 -6.87
C ALA A 35 -8.62 6.62 -6.50
N GLY A 36 -8.44 5.75 -7.49
CA GLY A 36 -8.22 4.32 -7.23
C GLY A 36 -6.89 4.05 -6.51
N VAL A 37 -5.81 4.69 -6.94
CA VAL A 37 -4.46 4.45 -6.39
C VAL A 37 -4.33 5.01 -4.97
N PHE A 38 -4.82 6.22 -4.73
CA PHE A 38 -4.78 6.87 -3.41
C PHE A 38 -5.73 6.22 -2.40
N SER A 39 -6.92 5.77 -2.83
CA SER A 39 -7.84 5.08 -1.91
C SER A 39 -7.36 3.68 -1.53
N ALA A 40 -6.58 3.00 -2.38
CA ALA A 40 -6.06 1.67 -2.07
C ALA A 40 -4.76 1.73 -1.24
N GLY A 41 -3.67 2.25 -1.80
CA GLY A 41 -2.34 2.09 -1.19
C GLY A 41 -2.18 2.82 0.14
N PRO A 42 -2.22 4.18 0.15
CA PRO A 42 -2.08 4.98 1.36
C PRO A 42 -3.11 4.65 2.46
N SER A 43 -4.37 4.40 2.09
CA SER A 43 -5.43 4.10 3.07
C SER A 43 -5.20 2.79 3.79
N ILE A 44 -4.84 1.73 3.06
CA ILE A 44 -4.56 0.42 3.66
C ILE A 44 -3.33 0.50 4.55
N ALA A 45 -2.29 1.23 4.13
CA ALA A 45 -1.09 1.46 4.93
C ALA A 45 -1.43 2.18 6.26
N MET A 46 -2.15 3.30 6.20
CA MET A 46 -2.55 4.06 7.39
C MET A 46 -3.49 3.27 8.32
N GLY A 47 -4.48 2.57 7.75
CA GLY A 47 -5.38 1.71 8.52
C GLY A 47 -4.64 0.58 9.22
N SER A 48 -3.71 -0.08 8.52
CA SER A 48 -2.88 -1.14 9.07
C SER A 48 -1.95 -0.63 10.18
N LEU A 49 -1.25 0.50 9.98
CA LEU A 49 -0.37 1.08 11.00
C LEU A 49 -1.13 1.48 12.26
N LEU A 50 -2.32 2.09 12.12
CA LEU A 50 -3.14 2.48 13.27
C LEU A 50 -3.56 1.27 14.10
N VAL A 51 -3.96 0.20 13.43
CA VAL A 51 -4.31 -1.06 14.07
C VAL A 51 -3.11 -1.71 14.74
N THR A 52 -1.97 -1.78 14.05
CA THR A 52 -0.74 -2.35 14.62
C THR A 52 -0.28 -1.56 15.84
N ALA A 53 -0.35 -0.23 15.79
CA ALA A 53 -0.06 0.62 16.93
C ALA A 53 -1.02 0.36 18.12
N ALA A 54 -2.31 0.17 17.83
CA ALA A 54 -3.32 -0.06 18.86
C ALA A 54 -3.25 -1.46 19.53
N PHE A 55 -2.85 -2.50 18.79
CA PHE A 55 -2.97 -3.89 19.25
C PHE A 55 -1.65 -4.64 19.41
N MET A 56 -0.60 -4.27 18.67
CA MET A 56 0.69 -4.97 18.68
C MET A 56 1.80 -4.15 19.38
N GLY A 57 1.70 -2.82 19.32
CA GLY A 57 2.61 -1.89 20.02
C GLY A 57 3.63 -1.22 19.10
N GLU A 58 4.48 -0.37 19.67
CA GLU A 58 5.35 0.53 18.91
C GLU A 58 6.44 -0.17 18.09
N ALA A 59 7.02 -1.27 18.61
CA ALA A 59 8.06 -2.01 17.91
C ALA A 59 7.54 -2.64 16.62
N ASP A 60 6.37 -3.29 16.68
CA ASP A 60 5.72 -3.90 15.52
C ASP A 60 5.21 -2.84 14.53
N MET A 61 4.70 -1.71 15.04
CA MET A 61 4.33 -0.57 14.20
C MET A 61 5.54 -0.03 13.42
N ARG A 62 6.70 0.09 14.07
CA ARG A 62 7.93 0.58 13.43
C ARG A 62 8.42 -0.38 12.35
N ALA A 63 8.47 -1.68 12.65
CA ALA A 63 8.83 -2.71 11.68
C ALA A 63 7.86 -2.73 10.48
N ALA A 64 6.55 -2.61 10.73
CA ALA A 64 5.55 -2.51 9.68
C ALA A 64 5.75 -1.25 8.81
N ALA A 65 6.02 -0.09 9.42
CA ALA A 65 6.26 1.15 8.70
C ALA A 65 7.52 1.09 7.83
N GLU A 66 8.57 0.44 8.31
CA GLU A 66 9.80 0.19 7.56
C GLU A 66 9.53 -0.71 6.34
N GLY A 67 8.83 -1.85 6.53
CA GLY A 67 8.41 -2.70 5.42
C GLY A 67 7.56 -1.96 4.38
N MET A 68 6.64 -1.09 4.81
CA MET A 68 5.83 -0.26 3.91
C MET A 68 6.67 0.73 3.10
N ARG A 69 7.77 1.28 3.66
CA ARG A 69 8.70 2.15 2.91
C ARG A 69 9.37 1.40 1.77
N ALA A 70 9.86 0.19 2.02
CA ALA A 70 10.45 -0.65 0.97
C ALA A 70 9.40 -1.03 -0.10
N GLY A 71 8.17 -1.33 0.32
CA GLY A 71 7.04 -1.58 -0.56
C GLY A 71 6.70 -0.38 -1.45
N ALA A 72 6.79 0.85 -0.91
CA ALA A 72 6.52 2.08 -1.66
C ALA A 72 7.57 2.33 -2.77
N VAL A 73 8.85 2.08 -2.49
CA VAL A 73 9.91 2.19 -3.51
C VAL A 73 9.71 1.15 -4.62
N GLY A 74 9.35 -0.09 -4.26
CA GLY A 74 8.99 -1.09 -5.27
C GLY A 74 7.74 -0.72 -6.05
N PHE A 75 6.72 -0.10 -5.42
CA PHE A 75 5.50 0.32 -6.11
C PHE A 75 5.79 1.42 -7.14
N PHE A 76 6.73 2.31 -6.85
CA PHE A 76 7.23 3.26 -7.84
C PHE A 76 7.85 2.54 -9.05
N ALA A 77 8.70 1.52 -8.81
CA ALA A 77 9.27 0.71 -9.88
C ALA A 77 8.20 -0.06 -10.68
N PHE A 78 7.19 -0.63 -9.99
CA PHE A 78 6.02 -1.25 -10.61
C PHE A 78 5.34 -0.28 -11.60
N CYS A 79 5.02 0.94 -11.14
CA CYS A 79 4.38 1.94 -11.98
C CYS A 79 5.22 2.30 -13.21
N LEU A 80 6.54 2.47 -13.05
CA LEU A 80 7.43 2.77 -14.17
C LEU A 80 7.50 1.64 -15.19
N VAL A 81 7.72 0.40 -14.74
CA VAL A 81 7.81 -0.77 -15.61
C VAL A 81 6.49 -1.03 -16.32
N THR A 82 5.38 -0.99 -15.59
CA THR A 82 4.06 -1.22 -16.19
C THR A 82 3.72 -0.11 -17.17
N ALA A 83 3.97 1.16 -16.87
CA ALA A 83 3.72 2.26 -17.81
C ALA A 83 4.54 2.13 -19.09
N ALA A 84 5.82 1.74 -18.98
CA ALA A 84 6.70 1.58 -20.13
C ALA A 84 6.32 0.38 -21.02
N LEU A 85 5.86 -0.72 -20.44
CA LEU A 85 5.56 -1.96 -21.17
C LEU A 85 4.11 -2.08 -21.65
N LEU A 86 3.20 -1.24 -21.11
CA LEU A 86 1.76 -1.35 -21.39
C LEU A 86 1.44 -1.24 -22.88
N GLU A 87 2.09 -0.30 -23.57
CA GLU A 87 1.87 -0.03 -25.00
C GLU A 87 2.37 -1.15 -25.91
N TYR A 88 3.40 -1.89 -25.48
CA TYR A 88 4.06 -2.90 -26.32
C TYR A 88 3.58 -4.33 -26.06
N TRP A 89 3.33 -4.69 -24.80
CA TRP A 89 3.16 -6.09 -24.40
C TRP A 89 1.73 -6.43 -23.98
N GLY A 90 0.85 -5.42 -23.92
CA GLY A 90 -0.51 -5.56 -23.42
C GLY A 90 -0.58 -5.68 -21.90
N VAL A 91 -1.79 -5.50 -21.37
CA VAL A 91 -2.07 -5.33 -19.92
C VAL A 91 -1.50 -6.46 -19.06
N TRP A 92 -1.74 -7.71 -19.43
CA TRP A 92 -1.35 -8.86 -18.59
C TRP A 92 0.17 -9.02 -18.45
N ARG A 93 0.91 -8.86 -19.55
CA ARG A 93 2.37 -9.00 -19.55
C ARG A 93 3.03 -7.80 -18.86
N ALA A 94 2.52 -6.60 -19.09
CA ALA A 94 3.00 -5.39 -18.41
C ALA A 94 2.73 -5.42 -16.90
N ALA A 95 1.61 -6.01 -16.47
CA ALA A 95 1.31 -6.22 -15.05
C ALA A 95 2.26 -7.25 -14.42
N LEU A 96 2.52 -8.38 -15.08
CA LEU A 96 3.47 -9.39 -14.61
C LEU A 96 4.91 -8.83 -14.54
N ALA A 97 5.35 -8.09 -15.56
CA ALA A 97 6.65 -7.45 -15.56
C ALA A 97 6.75 -6.37 -14.46
N GLY A 98 5.69 -5.61 -14.24
CA GLY A 98 5.57 -4.68 -13.13
C GLY A 98 5.73 -5.38 -11.78
N LEU A 99 5.01 -6.50 -11.56
CA LEU A 99 5.10 -7.29 -10.33
C LEU A 99 6.51 -7.84 -10.11
N ALA A 100 7.18 -8.28 -11.17
CA ALA A 100 8.57 -8.69 -11.10
C ALA A 100 9.48 -7.50 -10.73
N GLY A 101 9.27 -6.33 -11.34
CA GLY A 101 9.99 -5.10 -11.01
C GLY A 101 9.77 -4.67 -9.55
N TRP A 102 8.54 -4.80 -9.04
CA TRP A 102 8.22 -4.58 -7.64
C TRP A 102 9.04 -5.47 -6.72
N LEU A 103 9.03 -6.79 -6.95
CA LEU A 103 9.80 -7.76 -6.14
C LEU A 103 11.31 -7.49 -6.21
N VAL A 104 11.83 -7.28 -7.41
CA VAL A 104 13.25 -7.02 -7.65
C VAL A 104 13.74 -5.77 -6.95
N VAL A 105 12.88 -4.76 -6.74
CA VAL A 105 13.26 -3.53 -6.04
C VAL A 105 12.95 -3.61 -4.54
N SER A 106 11.76 -4.06 -4.15
CA SER A 106 11.35 -4.09 -2.74
C SER A 106 12.19 -5.06 -1.90
N VAL A 107 12.56 -6.23 -2.44
CA VAL A 107 13.32 -7.23 -1.67
C VAL A 107 14.73 -6.72 -1.33
N PRO A 108 15.54 -6.22 -2.27
CA PRO A 108 16.84 -5.65 -1.93
C PRO A 108 16.73 -4.41 -1.05
N VAL A 109 15.75 -3.53 -1.29
CA VAL A 109 15.54 -2.35 -0.44
C VAL A 109 15.25 -2.78 1.00
N TYR A 110 14.42 -3.79 1.21
CA TYR A 110 14.16 -4.34 2.53
C TYR A 110 15.43 -4.94 3.14
N LEU A 111 16.09 -5.88 2.44
CA LEU A 111 17.23 -6.61 2.99
C LEU A 111 18.50 -5.77 3.22
N LEU A 112 18.69 -4.70 2.44
CA LEU A 112 19.92 -3.89 2.50
C LEU A 112 19.77 -2.64 3.36
N LEU A 113 18.56 -2.07 3.48
CA LEU A 113 18.35 -0.77 4.13
C LEU A 113 17.56 -0.86 5.45
N LEU A 114 16.90 -2.00 5.72
CA LEU A 114 16.05 -2.18 6.90
C LEU A 114 16.46 -3.48 7.62
N PRO A 115 17.19 -3.39 8.75
CA PRO A 115 17.67 -4.55 9.50
C PRO A 115 16.57 -5.27 10.30
#